data_AF-A0A662FBW7-F1
#
_entry.id   AF-A0A662FBW7-F1
#
_cell.length_a   1.000
_cell.length_b   1.000
_cell.length_c   1.000
_cell.angle_alpha   90.00
_cell.angle_beta   90.00
_cell.angle_gamma   90.00
#
_symmetry.space_group_name_H-M   'P 1'
#
loop_
_entity.id
_entity.type
_entity.pdbx_description
1 polymer ?
#
loop_
_entity_poly.entity_id
_entity_poly.type
_entity_poly.pdbx_seq_one_letter_code
_entity_poly.pdbx_strand_id
1 'polypeptide(L)'
;MIYFDDFKVEKVTPKYRTVNGAELDWDEKIENGNYIHHSKFSYHQQAIRTLTHLEAKVHATRIWMYGNDITNFTYDIGNYEQTSGKVKLYANYFASGNCSIQVRNETSSWEEIGWFNTTGWYEYTVPAKFYPTTGPIYVRAKETTGSASFQISDWIYNATLSGSPSDVYGYTKVSTLSNQNALTVSAWINPSSCTSGTIISKALRGAIGEYRMYCDTGNLYFAVMDHSLTWHSVSTSISTGQWSHVVGRWNGSQVALYLNGNSVSTTSSSSKTSYPVDVQIGTSEAVDGFEGLIDDIKIYNASLSADEIQKLYWEGINNRRRTIVSNETERRQNWTAAVWVSDNYLLSSAYTSNQLTIDRCPEIEGNMFIVRNTTGVNCTIVDTNGDLAIKGQLITGCTASPGVRDFVVQTSSQVVMWINHSNCNMCLLGSIYEDQSSVTAGTNEFLIRNGTSNYLLKIDSSGNLYTTGYIGWNCEI
;
A
#
# COMPACT_ATOMS: atom_id res chain seq x y z
N MET A 1 1.57 4.15 -21.57
CA MET A 1 1.75 2.80 -20.97
C MET A 1 2.25 3.06 -19.57
N ILE A 2 1.38 2.86 -18.57
CA ILE A 2 1.66 3.16 -17.16
C ILE A 2 2.36 1.93 -16.59
N TYR A 3 3.63 2.05 -16.26
CA TYR A 3 4.33 1.08 -15.42
C TYR A 3 4.29 1.64 -14.01
N PHE A 4 3.73 0.85 -13.13
CA PHE A 4 3.90 1.01 -11.71
C PHE A 4 5.23 0.26 -11.35
N ASP A 5 5.93 0.53 -10.24
CA ASP A 5 7.04 -0.30 -9.71
C ASP A 5 6.69 -0.76 -8.28
N ASP A 6 7.18 -1.93 -7.85
CA ASP A 6 6.72 -2.69 -6.67
C ASP A 6 5.34 -3.39 -6.74
N PHE A 7 5.08 -4.02 -7.89
CA PHE A 7 4.37 -5.32 -7.94
C PHE A 7 5.29 -6.33 -8.61
N LYS A 8 5.38 -7.49 -7.97
CA LYS A 8 5.71 -8.74 -8.65
C LYS A 8 4.67 -8.95 -9.76
N VAL A 9 5.05 -8.75 -11.02
CA VAL A 9 4.22 -9.14 -12.17
C VAL A 9 4.42 -10.63 -12.40
N GLU A 10 3.66 -11.43 -11.67
CA GLU A 10 3.31 -12.77 -12.13
C GLU A 10 2.17 -12.66 -13.14
N LYS A 11 2.03 -13.65 -14.02
CA LYS A 11 0.80 -13.80 -14.80
C LYS A 11 -0.37 -13.96 -13.81
N VAL A 12 -1.04 -12.86 -13.49
CA VAL A 12 -2.23 -12.89 -12.65
C VAL A 12 -3.37 -13.36 -13.54
N THR A 13 -3.74 -14.62 -13.36
CA THR A 13 -5.10 -15.06 -13.69
C THR A 13 -6.04 -14.17 -12.87
N PRO A 14 -7.03 -13.47 -13.47
CA PRO A 14 -8.01 -12.72 -12.70
C PRO A 14 -8.51 -13.59 -11.56
N LYS A 15 -8.28 -13.18 -10.30
CA LYS A 15 -8.91 -13.85 -9.16
C LYS A 15 -10.31 -13.27 -9.05
N TYR A 16 -11.23 -13.87 -9.80
CA TYR A 16 -12.67 -13.74 -9.60
C TYR A 16 -12.97 -13.92 -8.11
N ARG A 17 -13.90 -13.13 -7.58
CA ARG A 17 -14.29 -13.31 -6.18
C ARG A 17 -15.15 -14.56 -6.10
N THR A 18 -14.55 -15.66 -5.65
CA THR A 18 -15.30 -16.87 -5.38
C THR A 18 -16.00 -16.74 -4.03
N VAL A 19 -17.33 -16.74 -4.03
CA VAL A 19 -18.15 -16.79 -2.81
C VAL A 19 -19.16 -17.91 -2.93
N ASN A 20 -19.17 -18.84 -1.96
CA ASN A 20 -20.07 -19.99 -1.97
C ASN A 20 -20.07 -20.78 -3.30
N GLY A 21 -18.91 -20.91 -3.95
CA GLY A 21 -18.76 -21.54 -5.25
C GLY A 21 -19.14 -20.68 -6.45
N ALA A 22 -19.80 -19.53 -6.26
CA ALA A 22 -20.08 -18.56 -7.31
C ALA A 22 -18.80 -17.78 -7.62
N GLU A 23 -18.39 -17.72 -8.87
CA GLU A 23 -17.32 -16.84 -9.31
C GLU A 23 -17.91 -15.54 -9.86
N LEU A 24 -17.77 -14.44 -9.12
CA LEU A 24 -18.31 -13.14 -9.54
C LEU A 24 -17.24 -12.31 -10.24
N ASP A 25 -17.58 -11.79 -11.42
CA ASP A 25 -16.77 -10.87 -12.22
C ASP A 25 -17.12 -9.38 -11.93
N TRP A 26 -16.37 -8.46 -12.53
CA TRP A 26 -16.48 -7.00 -12.32
C TRP A 26 -17.87 -6.40 -12.61
N ASP A 27 -18.66 -7.02 -13.48
CA ASP A 27 -20.03 -6.63 -13.83
C ASP A 27 -21.10 -7.41 -13.05
N GLU A 28 -20.68 -8.19 -12.04
CA GLU A 28 -21.55 -9.04 -11.23
C GLU A 28 -21.49 -8.68 -9.74
N LYS A 29 -22.64 -8.81 -9.08
CA LYS A 29 -22.78 -8.64 -7.63
C LYS A 29 -23.94 -9.45 -7.06
N ILE A 30 -23.85 -9.77 -5.77
CA ILE A 30 -24.96 -10.17 -4.92
C ILE A 30 -25.25 -8.99 -4.00
N GLU A 31 -26.46 -8.46 -4.05
CA GLU A 31 -26.85 -7.30 -3.25
C GLU A 31 -28.33 -7.41 -2.86
N ASN A 32 -28.64 -7.23 -1.58
CA ASN A 32 -30.00 -7.31 -1.04
C ASN A 32 -30.70 -8.63 -1.43
N GLY A 33 -29.98 -9.75 -1.37
CA GLY A 33 -30.52 -11.08 -1.69
C GLY A 33 -30.72 -11.35 -3.19
N ASN A 34 -30.21 -10.50 -4.09
CA ASN A 34 -30.29 -10.70 -5.53
C ASN A 34 -28.90 -10.81 -6.15
N TYR A 35 -28.71 -11.80 -7.03
CA TYR A 35 -27.60 -11.79 -7.98
C TYR A 35 -27.94 -10.87 -9.15
N ILE A 36 -27.03 -9.97 -9.49
CA ILE A 36 -27.19 -8.96 -10.54
C ILE A 36 -25.94 -9.01 -11.40
N HIS A 37 -26.13 -9.32 -12.68
CA HIS A 37 -25.14 -9.13 -13.73
C HIS A 37 -25.58 -7.94 -14.60
N HIS A 38 -24.69 -6.98 -14.82
CA HIS A 38 -24.94 -5.82 -15.68
C HIS A 38 -23.78 -5.60 -16.64
N SER A 39 -23.90 -6.19 -17.84
CA SER A 39 -22.81 -6.20 -18.82
C SER A 39 -22.27 -4.81 -19.11
N LYS A 40 -20.96 -4.66 -18.91
CA LYS A 40 -20.19 -3.56 -19.50
C LYS A 40 -19.42 -4.15 -20.68
N PHE A 41 -19.91 -3.91 -21.89
CA PHE A 41 -19.48 -4.56 -23.14
C PHE A 41 -18.05 -4.23 -23.61
N SER A 42 -17.08 -4.02 -22.71
CA SER A 42 -15.70 -3.72 -23.06
C SER A 42 -15.05 -4.86 -23.85
N TYR A 43 -14.23 -4.50 -24.86
CA TYR A 43 -13.50 -5.47 -25.65
C TYR A 43 -12.32 -6.00 -24.83
N HIS A 44 -12.53 -7.08 -24.09
CA HIS A 44 -11.46 -7.86 -23.48
C HIS A 44 -11.45 -9.23 -24.12
N GLN A 45 -10.30 -9.65 -24.67
CA GLN A 45 -10.08 -11.00 -25.18
C GLN A 45 -10.15 -12.09 -24.08
N GLN A 46 -10.55 -11.73 -22.85
CA GLN A 46 -10.59 -12.60 -21.67
C GLN A 46 -11.81 -12.40 -20.74
N ALA A 47 -12.77 -11.51 -21.05
CA ALA A 47 -14.03 -11.43 -20.30
C ALA A 47 -14.99 -12.54 -20.78
N ILE A 48 -14.73 -13.77 -20.35
CA ILE A 48 -15.34 -15.00 -20.89
C ILE A 48 -15.84 -15.90 -19.75
N ARG A 49 -16.80 -15.43 -18.94
CA ARG A 49 -17.57 -16.35 -18.08
C ARG A 49 -19.06 -16.28 -18.31
N THR A 50 -19.65 -15.09 -18.32
CA THR A 50 -21.08 -14.97 -18.61
C THR A 50 -21.35 -15.21 -20.09
N LEU A 51 -20.60 -14.59 -21.01
CA LEU A 51 -20.79 -14.78 -22.45
C LEU A 51 -20.11 -16.08 -22.95
N THR A 52 -20.87 -17.16 -23.12
CA THR A 52 -20.35 -18.50 -23.46
C THR A 52 -20.37 -18.83 -24.95
N HIS A 53 -21.12 -18.08 -25.76
CA HIS A 53 -21.10 -18.20 -27.22
C HIS A 53 -21.43 -16.85 -27.86
N LEU A 54 -20.60 -16.42 -28.81
CA LEU A 54 -20.73 -15.13 -29.48
C LEU A 54 -20.44 -15.29 -30.97
N GLU A 55 -21.47 -15.15 -31.78
CA GLU A 55 -21.36 -14.98 -33.25
C GLU A 55 -21.46 -13.50 -33.66
N ALA A 56 -22.03 -12.67 -32.76
CA ALA A 56 -22.16 -11.23 -32.91
C ALA A 56 -20.83 -10.46 -32.73
N LYS A 57 -20.75 -9.23 -33.25
CA LYS A 57 -19.57 -8.37 -33.08
C LYS A 57 -19.67 -7.55 -31.79
N VAL A 58 -18.71 -7.68 -30.88
CA VAL A 58 -18.65 -6.85 -29.66
C VAL A 58 -17.72 -5.65 -29.87
N HIS A 59 -18.23 -4.46 -29.56
CA HIS A 59 -17.48 -3.22 -29.46
C HIS A 59 -17.56 -2.74 -28.01
N ALA A 60 -16.58 -1.95 -27.55
CA ALA A 60 -16.34 -1.59 -26.14
C ALA A 60 -17.54 -1.12 -25.26
N THR A 61 -18.72 -0.88 -25.84
CA THR A 61 -19.95 -0.45 -25.17
C THR A 61 -21.23 -1.12 -25.69
N ARG A 62 -21.14 -2.11 -26.61
CA ARG A 62 -22.31 -2.68 -27.30
C ARG A 62 -22.03 -4.00 -28.03
N ILE A 63 -23.08 -4.81 -28.18
CA ILE A 63 -23.10 -6.01 -29.03
C ILE A 63 -23.85 -5.69 -30.31
N TRP A 64 -23.22 -5.90 -31.45
CA TRP A 64 -23.83 -5.75 -32.77
C TRP A 64 -24.30 -7.10 -33.29
N MET A 65 -25.59 -7.19 -33.59
CA MET A 65 -26.21 -8.38 -34.15
C MET A 65 -26.64 -8.12 -35.59
N TYR A 66 -26.19 -8.99 -36.49
CA TYR A 66 -26.53 -9.00 -37.92
C TYR A 66 -26.96 -10.39 -38.35
N GLY A 67 -27.67 -10.49 -39.47
CA GLY A 67 -27.86 -11.80 -40.13
C GLY A 67 -28.50 -12.79 -39.17
N ASN A 68 -27.85 -13.91 -38.86
CA ASN A 68 -28.36 -14.92 -37.91
C ASN A 68 -27.57 -14.93 -36.57
N ASP A 69 -26.95 -13.82 -36.19
CA ASP A 69 -26.04 -13.76 -35.04
C ASP A 69 -26.74 -14.15 -33.72
N ILE A 70 -25.96 -14.81 -32.86
CA ILE A 70 -26.36 -15.25 -31.52
C ILE A 70 -25.40 -14.70 -30.47
N THR A 71 -25.96 -14.30 -29.32
CA THR A 71 -25.21 -13.93 -28.11
C THR A 71 -25.77 -14.72 -26.94
N ASN A 72 -24.96 -15.58 -26.30
CA ASN A 72 -25.38 -16.47 -25.23
C ASN A 72 -24.69 -16.14 -23.91
N PHE A 73 -25.49 -15.79 -22.90
CA PHE A 73 -25.07 -15.55 -21.53
C PHE A 73 -25.40 -16.74 -20.62
N THR A 74 -24.54 -17.03 -19.64
CA THR A 74 -24.65 -18.10 -18.66
C THR A 74 -24.52 -17.50 -17.27
N TYR A 75 -25.51 -17.75 -16.43
CA TYR A 75 -25.61 -17.25 -15.07
C TYR A 75 -25.46 -18.41 -14.09
N ASP A 76 -24.20 -18.75 -13.82
CA ASP A 76 -23.81 -19.72 -12.81
C ASP A 76 -23.52 -18.98 -11.49
N ILE A 77 -24.28 -19.31 -10.46
CA ILE A 77 -24.16 -18.68 -9.15
C ILE A 77 -23.64 -19.68 -8.10
N GLY A 78 -22.92 -20.71 -8.53
CA GLY A 78 -22.33 -21.70 -7.62
C GLY A 78 -23.36 -22.42 -6.77
N ASN A 79 -23.16 -22.45 -5.46
CA ASN A 79 -24.03 -23.16 -4.53
C ASN A 79 -25.24 -22.34 -4.04
N TYR A 80 -25.48 -21.16 -4.62
CA TYR A 80 -26.71 -20.41 -4.36
C TYR A 80 -27.88 -20.98 -5.18
N GLU A 81 -29.10 -20.86 -4.66
CA GLU A 81 -30.32 -21.26 -5.35
C GLU A 81 -31.07 -20.02 -5.87
N GLN A 82 -31.29 -19.98 -7.18
CA GLN A 82 -32.16 -18.98 -7.83
C GLN A 82 -33.62 -19.39 -7.63
N THR A 83 -34.45 -18.45 -7.20
CA THR A 83 -35.89 -18.66 -7.00
C THR A 83 -36.74 -17.95 -8.06
N SER A 84 -36.20 -16.92 -8.70
CA SER A 84 -36.77 -16.26 -9.88
C SER A 84 -35.70 -15.45 -10.59
N GLY A 85 -35.96 -15.03 -11.83
CA GLY A 85 -35.06 -14.15 -12.55
C GLY A 85 -35.71 -13.37 -13.69
N LYS A 86 -35.04 -12.29 -14.09
CA LYS A 86 -35.45 -11.36 -15.13
C LYS A 86 -34.27 -10.96 -16.00
N VAL A 87 -34.54 -10.77 -17.28
CA VAL A 87 -33.61 -10.23 -18.26
C VAL A 87 -34.11 -8.86 -18.68
N LYS A 88 -33.28 -7.84 -18.56
CA LYS A 88 -33.58 -6.49 -19.02
C LYS A 88 -32.49 -6.03 -19.98
N LEU A 89 -32.87 -5.42 -21.10
CA LEU A 89 -31.92 -4.97 -22.11
C LEU A 89 -32.37 -3.69 -22.79
N TYR A 90 -31.40 -2.97 -23.35
CA TYR A 90 -31.67 -1.86 -24.24
C TYR A 90 -31.25 -2.21 -25.66
N ALA A 91 -32.22 -2.20 -26.57
CA ALA A 91 -32.00 -2.45 -27.99
C ALA A 91 -31.99 -1.15 -28.79
N ASN A 92 -31.05 -1.02 -29.71
CA ASN A 92 -31.02 0.00 -30.75
C ASN A 92 -31.29 -0.70 -32.09
N TYR A 93 -32.46 -0.44 -32.66
CA TYR A 93 -32.89 -1.01 -33.92
C TYR A 93 -32.49 -0.09 -35.08
N PHE A 94 -31.81 -0.65 -36.08
CA PHE A 94 -31.33 0.11 -37.23
C PHE A 94 -32.08 -0.22 -38.52
N ALA A 95 -32.37 -1.50 -38.77
CA ALA A 95 -33.10 -1.92 -39.96
C ALA A 95 -33.61 -3.36 -39.85
N SER A 96 -34.88 -3.55 -40.24
CA SER A 96 -35.62 -4.81 -40.45
C SER A 96 -35.53 -5.90 -39.37
N GLY A 97 -36.52 -6.79 -39.30
CA GLY A 97 -36.37 -8.06 -38.61
C GLY A 97 -36.60 -8.06 -37.08
N ASN A 98 -36.42 -9.23 -36.48
CA ASN A 98 -36.78 -9.52 -35.08
C ASN A 98 -35.62 -10.19 -34.33
N CYS A 99 -35.40 -9.78 -33.09
CA CYS A 99 -34.49 -10.44 -32.16
C CYS A 99 -35.29 -11.11 -31.05
N SER A 100 -35.10 -12.41 -30.89
CA SER A 100 -35.72 -13.23 -29.85
C SER A 100 -34.83 -13.28 -28.60
N ILE A 101 -35.45 -13.19 -27.42
CA ILE A 101 -34.83 -13.52 -26.14
C ILE A 101 -35.27 -14.92 -25.76
N GLN A 102 -34.28 -15.78 -25.56
CA GLN A 102 -34.51 -17.19 -25.31
C GLN A 102 -33.77 -17.63 -24.06
N VAL A 103 -34.32 -18.61 -23.35
CA VAL A 103 -33.76 -19.16 -22.12
C VAL A 103 -33.71 -20.66 -22.14
N ARG A 104 -32.83 -21.24 -21.32
CA ARG A 104 -32.80 -22.66 -21.00
C ARG A 104 -32.07 -22.92 -19.69
N ASN A 105 -32.21 -24.13 -19.17
CA ASN A 105 -31.24 -24.74 -18.25
C ASN A 105 -30.23 -25.60 -19.05
N GLU A 106 -29.28 -26.25 -18.37
CA GLU A 106 -28.18 -27.00 -19.02
C GLU A 106 -28.63 -28.00 -20.10
N THR A 107 -29.74 -28.70 -19.87
CA THR A 107 -30.17 -29.85 -20.69
C THR A 107 -31.41 -29.60 -21.54
N SER A 108 -32.10 -28.46 -21.34
CA SER A 108 -33.33 -28.14 -22.09
C SER A 108 -33.04 -27.50 -23.45
N SER A 109 -34.02 -27.65 -24.35
CA SER A 109 -34.08 -26.87 -25.58
C SER A 109 -34.30 -25.38 -25.26
N TRP A 110 -33.72 -24.51 -26.08
CA TRP A 110 -33.97 -23.07 -26.02
C TRP A 110 -35.45 -22.76 -26.20
N GLU A 111 -36.00 -21.97 -25.29
CA GLU A 111 -37.38 -21.48 -25.32
C GLU A 111 -37.40 -19.97 -25.46
N GLU A 112 -38.19 -19.46 -26.41
CA GLU A 112 -38.42 -18.03 -26.55
C GLU A 112 -39.34 -17.50 -25.44
N ILE A 113 -38.89 -16.47 -24.74
CA ILE A 113 -39.65 -15.78 -23.68
C ILE A 113 -40.11 -14.39 -24.10
N GLY A 114 -39.70 -13.95 -25.29
CA GLY A 114 -40.14 -12.71 -25.91
C GLY A 114 -39.24 -12.32 -27.07
N TRP A 115 -39.61 -11.24 -27.75
CA TRP A 115 -38.84 -10.68 -28.85
C TRP A 115 -38.96 -9.15 -28.88
N PHE A 116 -38.07 -8.51 -29.63
CA PHE A 116 -38.08 -7.08 -29.89
C PHE A 116 -37.72 -6.77 -31.36
N ASN A 117 -38.23 -5.66 -31.87
CA ASN A 117 -38.00 -5.18 -33.24
C ASN A 117 -37.98 -3.64 -33.34
N THR A 118 -37.87 -2.94 -32.21
CA THR A 118 -37.84 -1.48 -32.12
C THR A 118 -36.75 -1.06 -31.14
N THR A 119 -36.40 0.23 -31.15
CA THR A 119 -35.46 0.79 -30.19
C THR A 119 -36.14 1.02 -28.85
N GLY A 120 -35.55 0.55 -27.76
CA GLY A 120 -36.08 0.79 -26.43
C GLY A 120 -35.60 -0.19 -25.37
N TRP A 121 -36.15 -0.01 -24.17
CA TRP A 121 -35.98 -0.92 -23.04
C TRP A 121 -36.97 -2.07 -23.13
N TYR A 122 -36.47 -3.28 -22.91
CA TYR A 122 -37.29 -4.49 -22.81
C TYR A 122 -36.94 -5.22 -21.52
N GLU A 123 -37.95 -5.80 -20.86
CA GLU A 123 -37.79 -6.64 -19.68
C GLU A 123 -38.63 -7.91 -19.84
N TYR A 124 -38.01 -9.07 -19.64
CA TYR A 124 -38.64 -10.38 -19.76
C TYR A 124 -38.40 -11.18 -18.49
N THR A 125 -39.46 -11.76 -17.93
CA THR A 125 -39.39 -12.65 -16.77
C THR A 125 -39.06 -14.06 -17.25
N VAL A 126 -38.06 -14.70 -16.62
CA VAL A 126 -37.76 -16.10 -16.88
C VAL A 126 -38.88 -16.97 -16.30
N PRO A 127 -39.48 -17.90 -17.07
CA PRO A 127 -40.61 -18.70 -16.61
C PRO A 127 -40.32 -19.49 -15.32
N ALA A 128 -41.33 -19.58 -14.44
CA ALA A 128 -41.19 -20.24 -13.14
C ALA A 128 -40.72 -21.70 -13.20
N LYS A 129 -40.93 -22.40 -14.32
CA LYS A 129 -40.46 -23.78 -14.53
C LYS A 129 -38.94 -23.95 -14.56
N PHE A 130 -38.18 -22.86 -14.70
CA PHE A 130 -36.72 -22.87 -14.59
C PHE A 130 -36.23 -22.69 -13.14
N TYR A 131 -37.15 -22.54 -12.19
CA TYR A 131 -36.86 -22.31 -10.77
C TYR A 131 -37.67 -23.25 -9.85
N PRO A 132 -37.24 -23.45 -8.58
CA PRO A 132 -35.93 -23.08 -8.07
C PRO A 132 -34.80 -23.88 -8.76
N THR A 133 -33.60 -23.31 -8.85
CA THR A 133 -32.44 -24.01 -9.42
C THR A 133 -31.15 -23.59 -8.75
N THR A 134 -30.29 -24.57 -8.47
CA THR A 134 -28.88 -24.36 -8.11
C THR A 134 -27.96 -24.45 -9.32
N GLY A 135 -28.48 -24.91 -10.47
CA GLY A 135 -27.74 -24.95 -11.74
C GLY A 135 -27.85 -23.65 -12.53
N PRO A 136 -27.00 -23.47 -13.55
CA PRO A 136 -26.94 -22.22 -14.32
C PRO A 136 -28.21 -21.98 -15.15
N ILE A 137 -28.53 -20.70 -15.31
CA ILE A 137 -29.53 -20.22 -16.27
C ILE A 137 -28.82 -19.66 -17.50
N TYR A 138 -29.22 -20.11 -18.68
CA TYR A 138 -28.70 -19.59 -19.93
C TYR A 138 -29.73 -18.66 -20.56
N VAL A 139 -29.28 -17.51 -21.03
CA VAL A 139 -30.10 -16.52 -21.72
C VAL A 139 -29.39 -16.10 -22.98
N ARG A 140 -30.07 -16.12 -24.12
CA ARG A 140 -29.51 -15.62 -25.38
C ARG A 140 -30.40 -14.62 -26.07
N ALA A 141 -29.76 -13.69 -26.77
CA ALA A 141 -30.35 -12.95 -27.86
C ALA A 141 -30.04 -13.65 -29.17
N LYS A 142 -31.05 -13.82 -30.03
CA LYS A 142 -30.91 -14.44 -31.35
C LYS A 142 -31.67 -13.65 -32.39
N GLU A 143 -30.98 -13.21 -33.44
CA GLU A 143 -31.64 -12.72 -34.66
C GLU A 143 -32.39 -13.89 -35.34
N THR A 144 -33.64 -13.66 -35.75
CA THR A 144 -34.52 -14.71 -36.30
C THR A 144 -34.94 -14.54 -37.77
N THR A 145 -34.57 -13.45 -38.44
CA THR A 145 -35.05 -13.09 -39.78
C THR A 145 -33.96 -13.00 -40.85
N GLY A 146 -32.69 -13.20 -40.49
CA GLY A 146 -31.53 -13.18 -41.39
C GLY A 146 -31.20 -11.82 -42.00
N SER A 147 -31.95 -10.77 -41.67
CA SER A 147 -31.89 -9.45 -42.31
C SER A 147 -31.88 -8.30 -41.31
N ALA A 148 -31.93 -8.58 -40.01
CA ALA A 148 -31.94 -7.52 -39.02
C ALA A 148 -30.55 -6.95 -38.72
N SER A 149 -30.58 -5.70 -38.28
CA SER A 149 -29.43 -5.01 -37.70
C SER A 149 -29.83 -4.37 -36.37
N PHE A 150 -29.27 -4.91 -35.28
CA PHE A 150 -29.49 -4.43 -33.92
C PHE A 150 -28.18 -4.12 -33.21
N GLN A 151 -28.22 -3.21 -32.24
CA GLN A 151 -27.24 -3.17 -31.16
C GLN A 151 -27.91 -3.41 -29.81
N ILE A 152 -27.32 -4.26 -28.99
CA ILE A 152 -27.63 -4.33 -27.57
C ILE A 152 -26.59 -3.47 -26.85
N SER A 153 -27.04 -2.37 -26.24
CA SER A 153 -26.18 -1.43 -25.52
C SER A 153 -26.34 -1.48 -24.01
N ASP A 154 -27.28 -2.30 -23.52
CA ASP A 154 -27.42 -2.61 -22.11
C ASP A 154 -27.98 -4.03 -21.96
N TRP A 155 -27.46 -4.79 -21.00
CA TRP A 155 -27.89 -6.17 -20.71
C TRP A 155 -27.73 -6.48 -19.22
N ILE A 156 -28.86 -6.73 -18.59
CA ILE A 156 -28.96 -6.96 -17.15
C ILE A 156 -29.69 -8.28 -16.93
N TYR A 157 -29.10 -9.15 -16.12
CA TYR A 157 -29.81 -10.28 -15.54
C TYR A 157 -29.88 -10.10 -14.03
N ASN A 158 -31.06 -10.30 -13.47
CA ASN A 158 -31.30 -10.19 -12.04
C ASN A 158 -32.02 -11.46 -11.58
N ALA A 159 -31.44 -12.17 -10.60
CA ALA A 159 -32.01 -13.36 -9.99
C ALA A 159 -32.15 -13.19 -8.48
N THR A 160 -33.32 -13.55 -7.96
CA THR A 160 -33.56 -13.60 -6.51
C THR A 160 -33.00 -14.88 -5.93
N LEU A 161 -32.20 -14.76 -4.88
CA LEU A 161 -31.53 -15.88 -4.22
C LEU A 161 -32.26 -16.28 -2.94
N SER A 162 -32.32 -17.57 -2.64
CA SER A 162 -32.79 -18.03 -1.34
C SER A 162 -31.73 -17.81 -0.25
N GLY A 163 -32.13 -17.85 1.03
CA GLY A 163 -31.18 -17.89 2.16
C GLY A 163 -30.55 -16.57 2.61
N SER A 164 -30.99 -15.41 2.10
CA SER A 164 -30.49 -14.08 2.50
C SER A 164 -28.95 -13.97 2.45
N PRO A 165 -28.33 -14.16 1.27
CA PRO A 165 -26.88 -14.09 1.14
C PRO A 165 -26.34 -12.71 1.50
N SER A 166 -25.12 -12.68 2.04
CA SER A 166 -24.39 -11.43 2.29
C SER A 166 -24.14 -10.66 1.00
N ASP A 167 -24.09 -9.33 1.08
CA ASP A 167 -23.74 -8.48 -0.05
C ASP A 167 -22.27 -8.70 -0.47
N VAL A 168 -22.07 -8.99 -1.75
CA VAL A 168 -20.77 -9.29 -2.35
C VAL A 168 -20.69 -8.67 -3.74
N TYR A 169 -19.61 -7.96 -4.04
CA TYR A 169 -19.32 -7.44 -5.38
C TYR A 169 -18.16 -8.22 -5.99
N GLY A 170 -18.23 -8.53 -7.28
CA GLY A 170 -17.17 -9.24 -8.01
C GLY A 170 -15.92 -8.39 -8.29
N TYR A 171 -15.93 -7.10 -7.92
CA TYR A 171 -14.76 -6.22 -7.93
C TYR A 171 -14.46 -5.62 -6.54
N THR A 172 -13.21 -5.19 -6.34
CA THR A 172 -12.80 -4.43 -5.15
C THR A 172 -13.31 -2.99 -5.25
N LYS A 173 -14.36 -2.66 -4.49
CA LYS A 173 -14.80 -1.28 -4.26
C LYS A 173 -13.83 -0.63 -3.27
N VAL A 174 -12.95 0.25 -3.74
CA VAL A 174 -12.17 1.12 -2.85
C VAL A 174 -13.06 2.29 -2.46
N SER A 175 -13.82 2.14 -1.37
CA SER A 175 -14.43 3.28 -0.70
C SER A 175 -13.33 4.07 0.00
N THR A 176 -12.91 5.19 -0.56
CA THR A 176 -12.03 6.12 0.15
C THR A 176 -12.76 6.71 1.36
N LEU A 177 -12.10 6.68 2.51
CA LEU A 177 -12.53 7.23 3.79
C LEU A 177 -13.09 8.66 3.64
N SER A 178 -14.36 8.85 4.03
CA SER A 178 -15.12 10.09 3.85
C SER A 178 -14.93 11.11 5.00
N ASN A 179 -13.71 11.52 5.33
CA ASN A 179 -13.55 12.71 6.17
C ASN A 179 -13.65 13.97 5.30
N GLN A 180 -14.57 14.86 5.65
CA GLN A 180 -14.80 16.11 4.91
C GLN A 180 -13.89 17.26 5.34
N ASN A 181 -13.04 17.07 6.34
CA ASN A 181 -12.30 18.19 6.95
C ASN A 181 -10.84 18.29 6.49
N ALA A 182 -10.30 17.26 5.83
CA ALA A 182 -8.92 17.22 5.36
C ALA A 182 -8.70 16.12 4.31
N LEU A 183 -7.70 16.30 3.46
CA LEU A 183 -7.32 15.36 2.41
C LEU A 183 -5.82 15.47 2.13
N THR A 184 -5.15 14.33 1.93
CA THR A 184 -3.83 14.30 1.31
C THR A 184 -3.78 13.19 0.26
N VAL A 185 -3.32 13.49 -0.94
CA VAL A 185 -3.15 12.55 -2.06
C VAL A 185 -1.68 12.60 -2.46
N SER A 186 -1.02 11.45 -2.41
CA SER A 186 0.40 11.29 -2.73
C SER A 186 0.56 10.29 -3.88
N ALA A 187 1.49 10.56 -4.79
CA ALA A 187 1.91 9.64 -5.84
C ALA A 187 3.38 9.89 -6.22
N TRP A 188 4.04 8.87 -6.76
CA TRP A 188 5.24 9.04 -7.55
C TRP A 188 4.86 9.06 -9.02
N ILE A 189 5.42 9.97 -9.81
CA ILE A 189 5.12 10.06 -11.25
C ILE A 189 6.40 10.23 -12.06
N ASN A 190 6.42 9.67 -13.26
CA ASN A 190 7.44 9.92 -14.28
C ASN A 190 6.73 10.25 -15.61
N PRO A 191 6.29 11.51 -15.80
CA PRO A 191 5.58 11.91 -17.00
C PRO A 191 6.50 11.82 -18.23
N SER A 192 6.07 11.13 -19.28
CA SER A 192 6.70 11.25 -20.61
C SER A 192 6.30 12.54 -21.31
N SER A 193 5.12 13.06 -21.00
CA SER A 193 4.67 14.42 -21.33
C SER A 193 3.81 14.96 -20.18
N CYS A 194 3.69 16.27 -20.05
CA CYS A 194 2.77 16.91 -19.10
C CYS A 194 1.90 17.97 -19.80
N THR A 195 1.51 17.70 -21.05
CA THR A 195 0.66 18.58 -21.86
C THR A 195 -0.82 18.38 -21.60
N SER A 196 -1.22 17.15 -21.27
CA SER A 196 -2.57 16.76 -20.84
C SER A 196 -2.48 15.40 -20.13
N GLY A 197 -3.35 15.13 -19.17
CA GLY A 197 -3.55 13.78 -18.63
C GLY A 197 -3.79 13.70 -17.13
N THR A 198 -4.68 12.80 -16.71
CA THR A 198 -5.08 12.65 -15.30
C THR A 198 -4.23 11.63 -14.55
N ILE A 199 -3.58 12.05 -13.46
CA ILE A 199 -2.82 11.15 -12.57
C ILE A 199 -3.79 10.43 -11.63
N ILE A 200 -4.63 11.20 -10.94
CA ILE A 200 -5.69 10.69 -10.07
C ILE A 200 -6.83 11.70 -9.98
N SER A 201 -8.07 11.24 -10.09
CA SER A 201 -9.26 12.10 -10.06
C SER A 201 -10.40 11.44 -9.29
N LYS A 202 -11.13 12.24 -8.51
CA LYS A 202 -12.46 11.91 -8.00
C LYS A 202 -13.42 12.98 -8.52
N ALA A 203 -13.55 13.05 -9.83
CA ALA A 203 -14.37 14.03 -10.53
C ALA A 203 -14.85 13.46 -11.87
N LEU A 204 -16.01 13.94 -12.33
CA LEU A 204 -16.42 13.78 -13.72
C LEU A 204 -15.55 14.65 -14.62
N ARG A 205 -15.32 14.20 -15.85
CA ARG A 205 -14.45 14.90 -16.79
C ARG A 205 -14.99 16.31 -17.09
N GLY A 206 -14.18 17.35 -16.83
CA GLY A 206 -14.53 18.74 -17.12
C GLY A 206 -15.73 19.28 -16.33
N ALA A 207 -16.17 18.58 -15.29
CA ALA A 207 -17.40 18.87 -14.57
C ALA A 207 -17.18 18.85 -13.05
N ILE A 208 -18.20 18.40 -12.32
CA ILE A 208 -18.27 18.38 -10.86
C ILE A 208 -17.52 17.19 -10.27
N GLY A 209 -16.91 17.41 -9.11
CA GLY A 209 -16.09 16.41 -8.42
C GLY A 209 -15.60 16.89 -7.06
N GLU A 210 -14.68 16.14 -6.48
CA GLU A 210 -14.08 16.48 -5.18
C GLU A 210 -12.65 16.99 -5.33
N TYR A 211 -11.79 16.21 -5.99
CA TYR A 211 -10.38 16.55 -6.18
C TYR A 211 -9.82 15.92 -7.46
N ARG A 212 -8.73 16.49 -7.97
CA ARG A 212 -7.98 15.95 -9.11
C ARG A 212 -6.52 16.36 -9.07
N MET A 213 -5.65 15.47 -9.52
CA MET A 213 -4.25 15.72 -9.82
C MET A 213 -3.99 15.34 -11.27
N TYR A 214 -3.49 16.29 -12.06
CA TYR A 214 -3.41 16.15 -13.52
C TYR A 214 -2.31 17.02 -14.12
N CYS A 215 -1.89 16.67 -15.31
CA CYS A 215 -1.02 17.48 -16.16
C CYS A 215 -1.86 18.30 -17.15
N ASP A 216 -1.49 19.55 -17.34
CA ASP A 216 -2.04 20.41 -18.40
C ASP A 216 -1.00 21.47 -18.77
N THR A 217 -0.88 21.78 -20.06
CA THR A 217 -0.05 22.89 -20.59
C THR A 217 1.39 22.96 -20.04
N GLY A 218 1.99 21.81 -19.69
CA GLY A 218 3.36 21.70 -19.16
C GLY A 218 3.47 21.79 -17.63
N ASN A 219 2.35 21.91 -16.92
CA ASN A 219 2.30 22.02 -15.46
C ASN A 219 1.54 20.86 -14.84
N LEU A 220 2.01 20.47 -13.66
CA LEU A 220 1.27 19.61 -12.74
C LEU A 220 0.28 20.47 -11.94
N TYR A 221 -0.97 20.04 -11.87
CA TYR A 221 -2.02 20.65 -11.08
C TYR A 221 -2.50 19.72 -9.99
N PHE A 222 -2.83 20.29 -8.84
CA PHE A 222 -3.74 19.69 -7.86
C PHE A 222 -4.88 20.65 -7.60
N ALA A 223 -6.11 20.16 -7.64
CA ALA A 223 -7.30 20.97 -7.45
C ALA A 223 -8.31 20.27 -6.55
N VAL A 224 -9.00 21.08 -5.75
CA VAL A 224 -10.12 20.69 -4.90
C VAL A 224 -11.31 21.56 -5.24
N MET A 225 -12.50 20.97 -5.35
CA MET A 225 -13.74 21.70 -5.62
C MET A 225 -14.46 22.04 -4.32
N ASP A 226 -14.85 23.31 -4.15
CA ASP A 226 -15.65 23.76 -3.01
C ASP A 226 -17.16 23.52 -3.19
N HIS A 227 -17.95 23.81 -2.14
CA HIS A 227 -19.42 23.66 -2.15
C HIS A 227 -20.13 24.57 -3.16
N SER A 228 -19.46 25.63 -3.63
CA SER A 228 -19.97 26.52 -4.69
C SER A 228 -19.61 26.01 -6.09
N LEU A 229 -19.14 24.75 -6.18
CA LEU A 229 -18.71 24.09 -7.42
C LEU A 229 -17.54 24.79 -8.11
N THR A 230 -16.72 25.52 -7.34
CA THR A 230 -15.55 26.23 -7.85
C THR A 230 -14.28 25.41 -7.59
N TRP A 231 -13.46 25.24 -8.62
CA TRP A 231 -12.15 24.59 -8.51
C TRP A 231 -11.10 25.56 -7.93
N HIS A 232 -10.48 25.17 -6.83
CA HIS A 232 -9.31 25.84 -6.27
C HIS A 232 -8.07 25.02 -6.62
N SER A 233 -7.26 25.53 -7.55
CA SER A 233 -6.12 24.81 -8.10
C SER A 233 -4.80 25.47 -7.75
N VAL A 234 -3.80 24.63 -7.51
CA VAL A 234 -2.39 24.99 -7.38
C VAL A 234 -1.62 24.26 -8.48
N SER A 235 -0.51 24.84 -8.93
CA SER A 235 0.31 24.25 -9.98
C SER A 235 1.80 24.50 -9.82
N THR A 236 2.57 23.68 -10.50
CA THR A 236 4.03 23.82 -10.66
C THR A 236 4.46 23.24 -12.00
N SER A 237 5.55 23.74 -12.56
CA SER A 237 6.24 23.05 -13.65
C SER A 237 6.81 21.73 -13.16
N ILE A 238 6.84 20.71 -14.01
CA ILE A 238 7.44 19.40 -13.72
C ILE A 238 8.32 18.93 -14.88
N SER A 239 9.47 18.34 -14.54
CA SER A 239 10.36 17.74 -15.53
C SER A 239 9.82 16.41 -16.03
N THR A 240 9.87 16.18 -17.33
CA THR A 240 9.50 14.90 -17.96
C THR A 240 10.66 13.90 -17.94
N GLY A 241 10.37 12.60 -17.94
CA GLY A 241 11.37 11.53 -18.03
C GLY A 241 12.16 11.29 -16.74
N GLN A 242 11.70 11.82 -15.60
CA GLN A 242 12.31 11.66 -14.27
C GLN A 242 11.21 11.35 -13.25
N TRP A 243 11.51 10.50 -12.26
CA TRP A 243 10.60 10.27 -11.13
C TRP A 243 10.51 11.51 -10.24
N SER A 244 9.30 11.89 -9.88
CA SER A 244 9.00 12.97 -8.92
C SER A 244 7.92 12.51 -7.95
N HIS A 245 8.10 12.80 -6.67
CA HIS A 245 7.07 12.61 -5.66
C HIS A 245 6.16 13.83 -5.64
N VAL A 246 4.87 13.62 -5.80
CA VAL A 246 3.87 14.67 -5.90
C VAL A 246 2.81 14.48 -4.83
N VAL A 247 2.54 15.53 -4.07
CA VAL A 247 1.53 15.49 -3.01
C VAL A 247 0.60 16.69 -3.09
N GLY A 248 -0.68 16.39 -3.26
CA GLY A 248 -1.77 17.35 -3.11
C GLY A 248 -2.34 17.27 -1.71
N ARG A 249 -2.38 18.38 -0.99
CA ARG A 249 -2.89 18.47 0.38
C ARG A 249 -3.99 19.50 0.46
N TRP A 250 -5.04 19.22 1.22
CA TRP A 250 -6.05 20.18 1.64
C TRP A 250 -6.33 20.02 3.14
N ASN A 251 -6.23 21.13 3.87
CA ASN A 251 -6.33 21.15 5.33
C ASN A 251 -7.67 21.65 5.89
N GLY A 252 -8.69 21.81 5.03
CA GLY A 252 -9.96 22.45 5.39
C GLY A 252 -10.07 23.92 4.99
N SER A 253 -8.93 24.61 4.81
CA SER A 253 -8.87 26.06 4.53
C SER A 253 -7.88 26.44 3.42
N GLN A 254 -6.93 25.57 3.11
CA GLN A 254 -5.85 25.80 2.15
C GLN A 254 -5.57 24.52 1.36
N VAL A 255 -5.43 24.66 0.04
CA VAL A 255 -4.91 23.64 -0.87
C VAL A 255 -3.42 23.92 -1.07
N ALA A 256 -2.60 22.88 -1.03
CA ALA A 256 -1.17 22.94 -1.21
C ALA A 256 -0.70 21.83 -2.16
N LEU A 257 0.31 22.14 -2.97
CA LEU A 257 1.03 21.18 -3.79
C LEU A 257 2.47 21.08 -3.28
N TYR A 258 2.95 19.86 -3.18
CA TYR A 258 4.33 19.55 -2.84
C TYR A 258 4.97 18.74 -3.97
N LEU A 259 6.24 19.04 -4.23
CA LEU A 259 7.09 18.34 -5.18
C LEU A 259 8.37 17.92 -4.47
N ASN A 260 8.67 16.62 -4.48
CA ASN A 260 9.86 16.04 -3.85
C ASN A 260 10.01 16.46 -2.38
N GLY A 261 8.91 16.35 -1.62
CA GLY A 261 8.85 16.70 -0.20
C GLY A 261 8.71 18.19 0.14
N ASN A 262 8.85 19.10 -0.83
CA ASN A 262 8.83 20.56 -0.58
C ASN A 262 7.54 21.19 -1.08
N SER A 263 6.97 22.16 -0.33
CA SER A 263 5.79 22.90 -0.79
C SER A 263 6.17 23.85 -1.92
N VAL A 264 5.44 23.79 -3.03
CA VAL A 264 5.72 24.57 -4.26
C VAL A 264 4.63 25.58 -4.60
N SER A 265 3.40 25.36 -4.13
CA SER A 265 2.28 26.26 -4.42
C SER A 265 1.16 26.06 -3.40
N THR A 266 0.48 27.14 -3.03
CA THR A 266 -0.67 27.12 -2.11
C THR A 266 -1.76 28.09 -2.56
N THR A 267 -3.02 27.79 -2.23
CA THR A 267 -4.15 28.71 -2.39
C THR A 267 -5.20 28.45 -1.31
N SER A 268 -6.03 29.45 -1.00
CA SER A 268 -7.13 29.31 -0.05
C SER A 268 -8.29 28.51 -0.66
N SER A 269 -8.91 27.64 0.11
CA SER A 269 -10.19 26.99 -0.21
C SER A 269 -10.94 26.69 1.07
N SER A 270 -12.13 27.27 1.23
CA SER A 270 -12.91 27.25 2.47
C SER A 270 -13.71 25.96 2.70
N SER A 271 -13.79 25.06 1.72
CA SER A 271 -14.53 23.80 1.85
C SER A 271 -14.23 22.83 0.69
N LYS A 272 -14.62 21.56 0.82
CA LYS A 272 -14.58 20.56 -0.25
C LYS A 272 -15.97 19.95 -0.45
N THR A 273 -16.44 19.88 -1.69
CA THR A 273 -17.66 19.16 -2.07
C THR A 273 -17.50 17.65 -1.86
N SER A 274 -18.59 16.96 -1.53
CA SER A 274 -18.66 15.50 -1.65
C SER A 274 -19.47 15.13 -2.89
N TYR A 275 -18.94 14.23 -3.70
CA TYR A 275 -19.55 13.83 -4.96
C TYR A 275 -19.40 12.31 -5.16
N PRO A 276 -20.49 11.58 -5.46
CA PRO A 276 -20.51 10.12 -5.49
C PRO A 276 -19.94 9.56 -6.80
N VAL A 277 -18.66 9.85 -7.07
CA VAL A 277 -17.91 9.30 -8.20
C VAL A 277 -16.73 8.46 -7.70
N ASP A 278 -16.41 7.41 -8.45
CA ASP A 278 -15.25 6.57 -8.14
C ASP A 278 -13.95 7.33 -8.36
N VAL A 279 -12.90 6.90 -7.64
CA VAL A 279 -11.54 7.39 -7.88
C VAL A 279 -11.01 6.74 -9.15
N GLN A 280 -10.53 7.54 -10.07
CA GLN A 280 -9.92 7.14 -11.32
C GLN A 280 -8.42 7.46 -11.27
N ILE A 281 -7.58 6.53 -11.72
CA ILE A 281 -6.12 6.66 -11.73
C ILE A 281 -5.63 6.51 -13.17
N GLY A 282 -4.70 7.37 -13.57
CA GLY A 282 -4.09 7.35 -14.90
C GLY A 282 -5.01 7.76 -16.05
N THR A 283 -6.28 8.07 -15.76
CA THR A 283 -7.26 8.55 -16.72
C THR A 283 -8.43 9.23 -16.00
N SER A 284 -9.19 10.05 -16.73
CA SER A 284 -10.54 10.44 -16.36
C SER A 284 -11.51 9.99 -17.45
N GLU A 285 -12.51 9.20 -17.07
CA GLU A 285 -13.56 8.64 -17.95
C GLU A 285 -13.03 7.96 -19.23
N ALA A 286 -11.81 7.41 -19.21
CA ALA A 286 -11.15 6.78 -20.36
C ALA A 286 -10.84 7.71 -21.55
N VAL A 287 -10.83 9.04 -21.36
CA VAL A 287 -10.54 10.02 -22.43
C VAL A 287 -9.25 10.81 -22.17
N ASP A 288 -8.97 11.20 -20.93
CA ASP A 288 -7.80 12.03 -20.57
C ASP A 288 -6.71 11.22 -19.87
N GLY A 289 -6.06 10.33 -20.63
CA GLY A 289 -5.00 9.44 -20.13
C GLY A 289 -3.72 10.18 -19.75
N PHE A 290 -3.09 9.79 -18.64
CA PHE A 290 -1.77 10.28 -18.27
C PHE A 290 -0.68 9.60 -19.12
N GLU A 291 0.16 10.42 -19.74
CA GLU A 291 1.31 9.96 -20.50
C GLU A 291 2.55 9.89 -19.61
N GLY A 292 2.77 8.72 -19.00
CA GLY A 292 3.93 8.45 -18.18
C GLY A 292 3.74 7.25 -17.26
N LEU A 293 4.60 7.19 -16.25
CA LEU A 293 4.54 6.19 -15.18
C LEU A 293 3.94 6.81 -13.92
N ILE A 294 3.16 6.05 -13.17
CA ILE A 294 2.59 6.44 -11.89
C ILE A 294 2.87 5.31 -10.92
N ASP A 295 3.23 5.64 -9.70
CA ASP A 295 3.55 4.67 -8.68
C ASP A 295 3.13 5.13 -7.28
N ASP A 296 2.99 4.15 -6.38
CA ASP A 296 2.98 4.36 -4.93
C ASP A 296 1.90 5.32 -4.42
N ILE A 297 0.71 5.26 -5.04
CA ILE A 297 -0.43 6.12 -4.76
C ILE A 297 -0.97 5.88 -3.36
N LYS A 298 -1.07 6.95 -2.58
CA LYS A 298 -1.61 6.95 -1.20
C LYS A 298 -2.64 8.05 -1.06
N ILE A 299 -3.77 7.74 -0.42
CA ILE A 299 -4.86 8.69 -0.13
C ILE A 299 -5.11 8.67 1.36
N TYR A 300 -4.99 9.83 2.00
CA TYR A 300 -5.23 10.02 3.42
C TYR A 300 -6.45 10.91 3.62
N ASN A 301 -7.28 10.53 4.59
CA ASN A 301 -8.40 11.32 5.08
C ASN A 301 -7.98 12.35 6.14
N ALA A 302 -6.74 12.81 6.03
CA ALA A 302 -6.03 13.67 6.96
C ALA A 302 -5.14 14.66 6.19
N SER A 303 -4.78 15.75 6.86
CA SER A 303 -3.92 16.80 6.32
C SER A 303 -2.52 16.58 6.87
N LEU A 304 -1.68 15.86 6.12
CA LEU A 304 -0.32 15.55 6.55
C LEU A 304 0.50 16.83 6.71
N SER A 305 1.33 16.88 7.75
CA SER A 305 2.30 17.94 8.00
C SER A 305 3.40 17.96 6.92
N ALA A 306 4.17 19.05 6.85
CA ALA A 306 5.29 19.14 5.94
C ALA A 306 6.34 18.04 6.22
N ASP A 307 6.61 17.74 7.49
CA ASP A 307 7.57 16.71 7.90
C ASP A 307 7.10 15.30 7.52
N GLU A 308 5.80 14.99 7.67
CA GLU A 308 5.23 13.71 7.22
C GLU A 308 5.29 13.57 5.70
N ILE A 309 5.05 14.65 4.95
CA ILE A 309 5.18 14.64 3.48
C ILE A 309 6.64 14.46 3.07
N GLN A 310 7.57 15.11 3.76
CA GLN A 310 9.00 14.92 3.54
C GLN A 310 9.44 13.50 3.89
N LYS A 311 8.89 12.90 4.94
CA LYS A 311 9.08 11.48 5.26
C LYS A 311 8.54 10.57 4.16
N LEU A 312 7.34 10.81 3.63
CA LEU A 312 6.79 10.04 2.51
C LEU A 312 7.67 10.10 1.26
N TYR A 313 8.25 11.27 0.98
CA TYR A 313 9.24 11.43 -0.10
C TYR A 313 10.47 10.55 0.16
N TRP A 314 11.05 10.62 1.35
CA TRP A 314 12.21 9.80 1.70
C TRP A 314 11.89 8.30 1.71
N GLU A 315 10.70 7.89 2.17
CA GLU A 315 10.23 6.50 2.12
C GLU A 315 10.16 5.98 0.67
N GLY A 316 9.61 6.78 -0.25
CA GLY A 316 9.56 6.41 -1.67
C GLY A 316 10.92 6.35 -2.35
N ILE A 317 11.88 7.20 -1.96
CA ILE A 317 13.28 7.06 -2.39
C ILE A 317 13.92 5.80 -1.82
N ASN A 318 13.60 5.48 -0.56
CA ASN A 318 14.26 4.44 0.23
C ASN A 318 13.54 3.09 0.20
N ASN A 319 12.52 2.89 -0.63
CA ASN A 319 11.77 1.62 -0.78
C ASN A 319 12.60 0.45 -1.36
N ARG A 320 13.95 0.51 -1.26
CA ARG A 320 14.85 -0.63 -1.42
C ARG A 320 15.65 -1.00 -0.16
N ARG A 321 15.63 -0.19 0.91
CA ARG A 321 16.08 -0.52 2.28
C ARG A 321 15.44 0.45 3.28
N ARG A 322 14.64 -0.05 4.22
CA ARG A 322 14.32 0.71 5.43
C ARG A 322 15.62 0.93 6.21
N THR A 323 16.17 2.14 6.11
CA THR A 323 17.23 2.61 7.00
C THR A 323 16.57 3.29 8.17
N ILE A 324 16.61 2.65 9.35
CA ILE A 324 16.24 3.32 10.60
C ILE A 324 17.35 4.35 10.86
N VAL A 325 16.97 5.62 10.96
CA VAL A 325 17.91 6.71 11.26
C VAL A 325 18.23 6.71 12.76
N SER A 326 19.45 7.12 13.14
CA SER A 326 19.97 6.94 14.50
C SER A 326 19.16 7.64 15.59
N ASN A 327 18.37 8.66 15.25
CA ASN A 327 17.48 9.38 16.16
C ASN A 327 16.11 8.69 16.38
N GLU A 328 15.80 7.63 15.63
CA GLU A 328 14.60 6.79 15.82
C GLU A 328 14.88 5.53 16.68
N THR A 329 16.13 5.33 17.11
CA THR A 329 16.51 4.21 17.98
C THR A 329 17.10 4.70 19.28
N GLU A 330 16.79 3.99 20.36
CA GLU A 330 17.46 4.15 21.64
C GLU A 330 18.45 3.00 21.86
N ARG A 331 19.52 3.29 22.62
CA ARG A 331 20.49 2.27 22.99
C ARG A 331 19.82 1.19 23.86
N ARG A 332 20.14 -0.08 23.60
CA ARG A 332 19.52 -1.28 24.20
C ARG A 332 18.02 -1.46 23.92
N GLN A 333 17.48 -0.70 22.98
CA GLN A 333 16.16 -0.99 22.45
C GLN A 333 16.17 -2.35 21.74
N ASN A 334 15.22 -3.21 22.10
CA ASN A 334 15.04 -4.51 21.49
C ASN A 334 14.04 -4.41 20.34
N TRP A 335 14.47 -4.83 19.16
CA TRP A 335 13.68 -4.85 17.95
C TRP A 335 13.41 -6.28 17.52
N THR A 336 12.20 -6.56 17.08
CA THR A 336 11.86 -7.79 16.38
C THR A 336 11.22 -7.44 15.04
N ALA A 337 11.51 -8.22 14.02
CA ALA A 337 10.79 -8.16 12.76
C ALA A 337 9.61 -9.15 12.86
N ALA A 338 8.39 -8.66 12.66
CA ALA A 338 7.21 -9.50 12.60
C ALA A 338 6.71 -9.58 11.15
N VAL A 339 6.46 -10.80 10.68
CA VAL A 339 5.86 -11.05 9.37
C VAL A 339 4.46 -11.63 9.60
N TRP A 340 3.46 -10.99 9.01
CA TRP A 340 2.11 -11.53 8.91
C TRP A 340 1.91 -12.02 7.48
N VAL A 341 1.40 -13.24 7.34
CA VAL A 341 0.90 -13.72 6.06
C VAL A 341 -0.56 -13.32 6.01
N SER A 342 -0.96 -12.58 4.98
CA SER A 342 -2.36 -12.24 4.75
C SER A 342 -2.79 -12.70 3.37
N ASP A 343 -3.98 -13.27 3.32
CA ASP A 343 -4.69 -13.66 2.10
C ASP A 343 -5.79 -12.64 1.73
N ASN A 344 -5.71 -11.42 2.28
CA ASN A 344 -6.70 -10.34 2.19
C ASN A 344 -8.02 -10.56 2.94
N TYR A 345 -8.17 -11.63 3.73
CA TYR A 345 -9.35 -11.86 4.56
C TYR A 345 -9.01 -12.01 6.05
N LEU A 346 -7.88 -12.64 6.37
CA LEU A 346 -7.37 -12.74 7.74
C LEU A 346 -5.87 -12.46 7.77
N LEU A 347 -5.41 -11.89 8.88
CA LEU A 347 -3.99 -11.82 9.22
C LEU A 347 -3.63 -13.11 9.95
N SER A 348 -2.55 -13.78 9.54
CA SER A 348 -1.98 -14.88 10.32
C SER A 348 -1.55 -14.38 11.72
N SER A 349 -1.26 -15.29 12.63
CA SER A 349 -0.41 -14.94 13.77
C SER A 349 0.94 -14.43 13.26
N ALA A 350 1.50 -13.42 13.92
CA ALA A 350 2.80 -12.86 13.57
C ALA A 350 3.90 -13.92 13.71
N TYR A 351 4.74 -14.07 12.69
CA TYR A 351 6.01 -14.79 12.79
C TYR A 351 7.10 -13.77 13.15
N THR A 352 7.59 -13.83 14.39
CA THR A 352 8.59 -12.89 14.90
C THR A 352 10.00 -13.42 14.74
N SER A 353 10.93 -12.58 14.30
CA SER A 353 12.36 -12.86 14.31
C SER A 353 12.90 -12.98 15.74
N ASN A 354 14.15 -13.43 15.85
CA ASN A 354 14.94 -13.22 17.07
C ASN A 354 15.08 -11.71 17.36
N GLN A 355 15.39 -11.39 18.62
CA GLN A 355 15.64 -10.00 19.04
C GLN A 355 16.94 -9.45 18.44
N LEU A 356 16.85 -8.25 17.89
CA LEU A 356 17.97 -7.39 17.52
C LEU A 356 18.07 -6.27 18.55
N THR A 357 19.17 -6.20 19.28
CA THR A 357 19.41 -5.11 20.24
C THR A 357 20.26 -4.04 19.58
N ILE A 358 19.79 -2.79 19.61
CA ILE A 358 20.58 -1.65 19.12
C ILE A 358 21.67 -1.34 20.15
N ASP A 359 22.92 -1.47 19.76
CA ASP A 359 24.05 -1.07 20.60
C ASP A 359 24.80 0.07 19.91
N ARG A 360 24.87 1.22 20.60
CA ARG A 360 25.54 2.43 20.12
C ARG A 360 26.58 2.83 21.16
N CYS A 361 27.73 3.30 20.69
CA CYS A 361 28.70 3.92 21.58
C CYS A 361 28.10 5.12 22.31
N PRO A 362 28.36 5.28 23.62
CA PRO A 362 27.86 6.43 24.36
C PRO A 362 28.50 7.71 23.80
N GLU A 363 27.75 8.81 23.85
CA GLU A 363 28.31 10.12 23.54
C GLU A 363 29.21 10.55 24.70
N ILE A 364 30.48 10.78 24.41
CA ILE A 364 31.48 11.07 25.44
C ILE A 364 31.44 12.56 25.77
N GLU A 365 31.01 12.89 26.98
CA GLU A 365 30.97 14.25 27.50
C GLU A 365 32.17 14.52 28.41
N GLY A 366 33.19 15.15 27.83
CA GLY A 366 34.46 15.39 28.52
C GLY A 366 35.29 14.11 28.69
N ASN A 367 36.55 14.27 29.10
CA ASN A 367 37.47 13.14 29.25
C ASN A 367 38.02 13.10 30.67
N MET A 368 37.62 12.09 31.45
CA MET A 368 38.19 11.90 32.79
C MET A 368 39.38 10.93 32.80
N PHE A 369 39.25 9.82 32.08
CA PHE A 369 40.28 8.80 32.01
C PHE A 369 40.46 8.34 30.58
N ILE A 370 41.70 8.28 30.11
CA ILE A 370 42.02 7.85 28.76
C ILE A 370 43.16 6.85 28.81
N VAL A 371 42.97 5.70 28.17
CA VAL A 371 44.07 4.78 27.85
C VAL A 371 44.46 5.01 26.39
N ARG A 372 45.72 5.35 26.16
CA ARG A 372 46.28 5.52 24.80
C ARG A 372 47.29 4.43 24.49
N ASN A 373 47.33 4.03 23.23
CA ASN A 373 48.41 3.17 22.76
C ASN A 373 49.71 3.93 22.52
N THR A 374 50.76 3.19 22.15
CA THR A 374 52.10 3.74 21.90
C THR A 374 52.17 4.71 20.72
N THR A 375 51.15 4.76 19.86
CA THR A 375 51.06 5.70 18.74
C THR A 375 50.23 6.93 19.08
N GLY A 376 49.75 7.06 20.32
CA GLY A 376 48.96 8.20 20.80
C GLY A 376 47.46 8.12 20.51
N VAL A 377 46.96 6.99 20.00
CA VAL A 377 45.53 6.77 19.73
C VAL A 377 44.81 6.43 21.03
N ASN A 378 43.64 7.03 21.27
CA ASN A 378 42.77 6.67 22.38
C ASN A 378 42.21 5.26 22.15
N CYS A 379 42.54 4.31 23.01
CA CYS A 379 41.95 2.98 23.01
C CYS A 379 40.69 2.91 23.85
N THR A 380 40.63 3.68 24.93
CA THR A 380 39.50 3.70 25.86
C THR A 380 39.36 5.09 26.46
N ILE A 381 38.14 5.59 26.54
CA ILE A 381 37.80 6.85 27.23
C ILE A 381 36.70 6.57 28.25
N VAL A 382 36.84 7.15 29.44
CA VAL A 382 35.77 7.27 30.43
C VAL A 382 35.48 8.76 30.63
N ASP A 383 34.22 9.13 30.49
CA ASP A 383 33.76 10.50 30.55
C ASP A 383 33.36 10.94 31.98
N THR A 384 32.76 12.13 32.12
CA THR A 384 32.34 12.65 33.44
C THR A 384 31.03 12.07 33.98
N ASN A 385 30.28 11.35 33.16
CA ASN A 385 29.03 10.66 33.51
C ASN A 385 29.26 9.16 33.81
N GLY A 386 30.44 8.64 33.47
CA GLY A 386 30.81 7.23 33.60
C GLY A 386 30.61 6.45 32.31
N ASP A 387 30.32 7.11 31.21
CA ASP A 387 30.29 6.47 29.91
C ASP A 387 31.71 5.98 29.55
N LEU A 388 31.80 4.70 29.19
CA LEU A 388 33.04 4.03 28.79
C LEU A 388 32.97 3.72 27.30
N ALA A 389 33.80 4.35 26.48
CA ALA A 389 33.94 4.02 25.06
C ALA A 389 35.26 3.29 24.81
N ILE A 390 35.20 2.22 24.02
CA ILE A 390 36.35 1.36 23.67
C ILE A 390 36.49 1.33 22.16
N LYS A 391 37.70 1.59 21.65
CA LYS A 391 37.96 1.61 20.21
C LYS A 391 37.97 0.21 19.59
N GLY A 392 38.50 -0.78 20.32
CA GLY A 392 38.50 -2.19 19.91
C GLY A 392 37.27 -2.94 20.43
N GLN A 393 37.33 -4.27 20.35
CA GLN A 393 36.30 -5.16 20.90
C GLN A 393 36.37 -5.23 22.42
N LEU A 394 35.21 -5.42 23.05
CA LEU A 394 35.10 -5.78 24.46
C LEU A 394 34.86 -7.29 24.60
N ILE A 395 35.68 -7.95 25.40
CA ILE A 395 35.65 -9.41 25.58
C ILE A 395 35.54 -9.72 27.08
N THR A 396 34.57 -10.53 27.48
CA THR A 396 34.41 -11.02 28.86
C THR A 396 34.85 -12.47 28.99
N GLY A 397 35.38 -12.86 30.15
CA GLY A 397 35.81 -14.23 30.46
C GLY A 397 37.03 -14.69 29.66
N CYS A 398 37.92 -13.78 29.26
CA CYS A 398 39.05 -14.17 28.41
C CYS A 398 40.11 -14.98 29.18
N THR A 399 40.77 -15.86 28.43
CA THR A 399 41.80 -16.78 28.93
C THR A 399 43.21 -16.45 28.44
N ALA A 400 43.34 -15.48 27.54
CA ALA A 400 44.63 -15.03 27.03
C ALA A 400 45.39 -14.21 28.08
N SER A 401 46.71 -14.08 27.95
CA SER A 401 47.51 -13.22 28.83
C SER A 401 47.77 -11.86 28.16
N PRO A 402 47.85 -10.76 28.92
CA PRO A 402 48.20 -9.46 28.36
C PRO A 402 49.63 -9.44 27.78
N GLY A 403 49.84 -8.62 26.76
CA GLY A 403 51.16 -8.32 26.22
C GLY A 403 51.94 -7.33 27.09
N VAL A 404 53.24 -7.24 26.84
CA VAL A 404 54.18 -6.39 27.62
C VAL A 404 53.94 -4.88 27.53
N ARG A 405 53.07 -4.42 26.62
CA ARG A 405 52.73 -3.00 26.40
C ARG A 405 51.26 -2.68 26.66
N ASP A 406 50.50 -3.66 27.10
CA ASP A 406 49.07 -3.52 27.32
C ASP A 406 48.82 -2.74 28.62
N PHE A 407 47.70 -2.01 28.69
CA PHE A 407 47.25 -1.46 29.96
C PHE A 407 46.64 -2.59 30.78
N VAL A 408 47.01 -2.74 32.04
CA VAL A 408 46.62 -3.89 32.86
C VAL A 408 46.08 -3.44 34.21
N VAL A 409 44.95 -4.02 34.60
CA VAL A 409 44.44 -4.01 35.98
C VAL A 409 44.58 -5.42 36.53
N GLN A 410 45.25 -5.54 37.68
CA GLN A 410 45.57 -6.83 38.29
C GLN A 410 45.45 -6.78 39.82
N THR A 411 45.14 -7.92 40.41
CA THR A 411 45.31 -8.16 41.84
C THR A 411 46.75 -8.61 42.11
N SER A 412 47.07 -8.92 43.36
CA SER A 412 48.35 -9.56 43.71
C SER A 412 48.53 -10.96 43.12
N SER A 413 47.45 -11.59 42.64
CA SER A 413 47.47 -13.00 42.22
C SER A 413 47.09 -13.22 40.75
N GLN A 414 46.42 -12.28 40.10
CA GLN A 414 45.98 -12.43 38.70
C GLN A 414 45.68 -11.09 38.02
N VAL A 415 45.78 -11.09 36.70
CA VAL A 415 45.24 -10.02 35.87
C VAL A 415 43.72 -10.17 35.77
N VAL A 416 42.99 -9.06 35.96
CA VAL A 416 41.52 -9.05 35.94
C VAL A 416 40.94 -8.23 34.78
N MET A 417 41.71 -7.30 34.22
CA MET A 417 41.38 -6.57 32.99
C MET A 417 42.65 -6.17 32.26
N TRP A 418 42.62 -6.15 30.92
CA TRP A 418 43.64 -5.45 30.14
C TRP A 418 43.08 -4.84 28.86
N ILE A 419 43.79 -3.84 28.34
CA ILE A 419 43.52 -3.23 27.03
C ILE A 419 44.76 -3.42 26.16
N ASN A 420 44.57 -4.09 25.03
CA ASN A 420 45.65 -4.40 24.11
C ASN A 420 46.16 -3.14 23.39
N HIS A 421 47.47 -2.93 23.39
CA HIS A 421 48.04 -1.70 22.82
C HIS A 421 47.94 -1.61 21.29
N SER A 422 47.88 -2.71 20.56
CA SER A 422 47.90 -2.68 19.09
C SER A 422 46.52 -2.57 18.48
N ASN A 423 45.53 -3.28 19.03
CA ASN A 423 44.16 -3.31 18.51
C ASN A 423 43.11 -2.65 19.42
N CYS A 424 43.51 -2.15 20.59
CA CYS A 424 42.62 -1.52 21.57
C CYS A 424 41.48 -2.42 22.09
N ASN A 425 41.58 -3.74 21.92
CA ASN A 425 40.60 -4.65 22.50
C ASN A 425 40.75 -4.64 24.02
N MET A 426 39.62 -4.51 24.71
CA MET A 426 39.53 -4.66 26.16
C MET A 426 39.11 -6.08 26.50
N CYS A 427 39.81 -6.70 27.43
CA CYS A 427 39.45 -7.98 28.01
C CYS A 427 39.17 -7.82 29.51
N LEU A 428 38.08 -8.44 29.98
CA LEU A 428 37.66 -8.53 31.38
C LEU A 428 37.56 -10.01 31.79
N LEU A 429 37.94 -10.34 33.03
CA LEU A 429 37.74 -11.68 33.58
C LEU A 429 36.27 -11.91 34.00
N GLY A 430 35.61 -10.87 34.53
CA GLY A 430 34.27 -10.94 35.11
C GLY A 430 33.17 -10.43 34.18
N SER A 431 32.03 -10.08 34.81
CA SER A 431 30.82 -9.59 34.14
C SER A 431 30.76 -8.06 34.08
N ILE A 432 29.82 -7.55 33.29
CA ILE A 432 29.62 -6.11 33.07
C ILE A 432 28.31 -5.66 33.73
N TYR A 433 28.36 -4.51 34.41
CA TYR A 433 27.24 -3.86 35.08
C TYR A 433 27.28 -2.36 34.76
N GLU A 434 26.51 -1.93 33.77
CA GLU A 434 26.43 -0.52 33.37
C GLU A 434 25.15 0.15 33.90
N ASP A 435 25.03 1.47 33.72
CA ASP A 435 23.86 2.27 34.14
C ASP A 435 23.51 2.06 35.63
N GLN A 436 24.54 1.97 36.46
CA GLN A 436 24.38 1.78 37.88
C GLN A 436 23.99 3.11 38.53
N SER A 437 22.86 3.13 39.25
CA SER A 437 22.42 4.30 40.03
C SER A 437 23.50 4.86 40.97
N SER A 438 24.43 4.01 41.41
CA SER A 438 25.67 4.42 42.07
C SER A 438 26.73 3.34 41.93
N VAL A 439 28.00 3.75 41.89
CA VAL A 439 29.15 2.87 42.06
C VAL A 439 29.75 3.12 43.45
N THR A 440 30.02 2.06 44.20
CA THR A 440 30.59 2.15 45.55
C THR A 440 31.97 1.52 45.60
N ALA A 441 32.91 2.17 46.31
CA ALA A 441 34.24 1.61 46.54
C ALA A 441 34.21 0.45 47.55
N GLY A 442 35.00 -0.56 47.24
CA GLY A 442 35.39 -1.67 48.10
C GLY A 442 36.91 -1.73 48.28
N THR A 443 37.42 -2.92 48.56
CA THR A 443 38.85 -3.17 48.81
C THR A 443 39.54 -3.77 47.58
N ASN A 444 40.74 -3.30 47.24
CA ASN A 444 41.58 -3.79 46.14
C ASN A 444 40.93 -3.70 44.75
N GLU A 445 40.40 -2.52 44.43
CA GLU A 445 39.68 -2.25 43.18
C GLU A 445 40.36 -1.16 42.37
N PHE A 446 40.17 -1.20 41.05
CA PHE A 446 40.49 -0.06 40.19
C PHE A 446 39.27 0.85 40.13
N LEU A 447 39.45 2.14 40.43
CA LEU A 447 38.35 3.10 40.58
C LEU A 447 38.64 4.36 39.76
N ILE A 448 37.62 4.84 39.06
CA ILE A 448 37.62 6.16 38.41
C ILE A 448 36.60 7.04 39.14
N ARG A 449 37.02 8.26 39.50
CA ARG A 449 36.19 9.24 40.21
C ARG A 449 36.14 10.56 39.47
N ASN A 450 35.04 11.27 39.59
CA ASN A 450 34.91 12.62 39.07
C ASN A 450 35.47 13.69 40.02
N GLY A 451 35.54 14.94 39.56
CA GLY A 451 36.02 16.08 40.34
C GLY A 451 35.22 16.38 41.62
N THR A 452 33.99 15.84 41.74
CA THR A 452 33.16 15.93 42.95
C THR A 452 33.26 14.70 43.85
N SER A 453 34.26 13.82 43.63
CA SER A 453 34.53 12.58 44.38
C SER A 453 33.51 11.44 44.23
N ASN A 454 32.58 11.52 43.28
CA ASN A 454 31.70 10.41 42.95
C ASN A 454 32.48 9.34 42.17
N TYR A 455 32.25 8.07 42.50
CA TYR A 455 32.79 6.95 41.72
C TYR A 455 31.96 6.77 40.46
N LEU A 456 32.62 6.77 39.32
CA LEU A 456 31.96 6.58 38.03
C LEU A 456 32.16 5.15 37.51
N LEU A 457 33.34 4.58 37.71
CA LEU A 457 33.68 3.25 37.22
C LEU A 457 34.51 2.48 38.24
N LYS A 458 34.25 1.18 38.34
CA LYS A 458 34.94 0.25 39.23
C LYS A 458 35.24 -1.07 38.51
N ILE A 459 36.44 -1.59 38.69
CA ILE A 459 36.78 -2.98 38.37
C ILE A 459 37.16 -3.67 39.67
N ASP A 460 36.41 -4.72 40.05
CA ASP A 460 36.64 -5.45 41.29
C ASP A 460 37.72 -6.54 41.16
N SER A 461 38.06 -7.18 42.29
CA SER A 461 39.07 -8.25 42.34
C SER A 461 38.70 -9.51 41.57
N SER A 462 37.43 -9.67 41.19
CA SER A 462 36.92 -10.75 40.34
C SER A 462 36.90 -10.36 38.85
N GLY A 463 37.26 -9.11 38.52
CA GLY A 463 37.24 -8.58 37.16
C GLY A 463 35.88 -8.15 36.67
N ASN A 464 34.90 -7.98 37.57
CA ASN A 464 33.62 -7.38 37.21
C ASN A 464 33.79 -5.87 37.03
N LEU A 465 33.21 -5.35 35.95
CA LEU A 465 33.20 -3.95 35.61
C LEU A 465 31.85 -3.33 35.96
N TYR A 466 31.86 -2.29 36.80
CA TYR A 466 30.70 -1.49 37.16
C TYR A 466 30.88 -0.07 36.66
N THR A 467 29.84 0.54 36.10
CA THR A 467 29.88 1.96 35.74
C THR A 467 28.53 2.66 35.91
N THR A 468 28.55 3.95 36.24
CA THR A 468 27.35 4.80 36.33
C THR A 468 26.79 5.17 34.95
N GLY A 469 27.63 5.21 33.92
CA GLY A 469 27.22 5.44 32.53
C GLY A 469 27.08 4.13 31.75
N TYR A 470 27.15 4.21 30.44
CA TYR A 470 27.01 3.09 29.54
C TYR A 470 28.33 2.68 28.88
N ILE A 471 28.48 1.42 28.47
CA ILE A 471 29.74 0.89 27.90
C ILE A 471 29.63 0.60 26.41
N GLY A 472 30.34 1.31 25.53
CA GLY A 472 30.40 1.04 24.09
C GLY A 472 31.74 0.45 23.66
N TRP A 473 31.74 -0.38 22.61
CA TRP A 473 32.95 -0.90 21.96
C TRP A 473 32.87 -0.80 20.44
N ASN A 474 34.01 -0.94 19.76
CA ASN A 474 34.20 -0.55 18.35
C ASN A 474 33.84 0.92 18.09
N CYS A 475 34.10 1.79 19.06
CA CYS A 475 33.76 3.20 18.99
C CYS A 475 34.77 4.00 18.16
N GLU A 476 34.28 5.02 17.46
CA GLU A 476 35.12 6.07 16.90
C GLU A 476 35.47 7.09 18.00
N ILE A 477 36.63 6.90 18.63
CA ILE A 477 37.17 7.73 19.73
C ILE A 477 38.65 8.08 19.56
#